data_AF-A0A4Q7NXR6-F1
#
_entry.id   AF-A0A4Q7NXR6-F1
#
_cell.length_a   1.000
_cell.length_b   1.000
_cell.length_c   1.000
_cell.angle_alpha   90.00
_cell.angle_beta   90.00
_cell.angle_gamma   90.00
#
_symmetry.space_group_name_H-M   'P 1'
#
loop_
_entity.id
_entity.type
_entity.pdbx_description
1 polymer ?
#
loop_
_entity_poly.entity_id
_entity_poly.type
_entity_poly.pdbx_seq_one_letter_code
_entity_poly.pdbx_strand_id
1 'polypeptide(L)'
;MAINKVIYGGETLIDLTGDTVTADKILSGFTAHDKGGEPITGTCEYDVDSSDATAAVAEILQGKTAYVRGQKLTGTMKNNGAVTGTISSKDEEYTIPQGHHDGSGKVGISAAEKEKIIPDNIREGITLLGVEGSMSGTEDAKPQAKTVTPSTKEQTVLPNSEEGYNYLSQVTVKAIPYNESENPAGGTTVTIG
;
A
#
# COMPACT_ATOMS: atom_id res chain seq x y z
N MET A 1 57.48 -29.23 40.67
CA MET A 1 58.06 -28.82 39.39
C MET A 1 57.55 -29.79 38.36
N ALA A 2 56.68 -29.32 37.50
CA ALA A 2 56.23 -30.07 36.35
C ALA A 2 57.37 -30.32 35.35
N ILE A 3 57.18 -31.32 34.51
CA ILE A 3 58.13 -31.70 33.47
C ILE A 3 57.73 -30.96 32.20
N ASN A 4 58.53 -29.98 31.77
CA ASN A 4 58.27 -29.21 30.56
C ASN A 4 59.10 -29.63 29.35
N LYS A 5 60.08 -30.53 29.55
CA LYS A 5 60.93 -31.08 28.49
C LYS A 5 61.33 -32.51 28.83
N VAL A 6 61.18 -33.42 27.86
CA VAL A 6 61.53 -34.84 27.98
C VAL A 6 62.52 -35.20 26.87
N ILE A 7 63.69 -35.70 27.26
CA ILE A 7 64.72 -36.21 26.35
C ILE A 7 64.96 -37.68 26.67
N TYR A 8 64.88 -38.54 25.66
CA TYR A 8 65.15 -39.98 25.79
C TYR A 8 66.14 -40.42 24.71
N GLY A 9 67.24 -41.05 25.12
CA GLY A 9 68.27 -41.53 24.17
C GLY A 9 68.94 -40.43 23.32
N GLY A 10 68.86 -39.15 23.75
CA GLY A 10 69.34 -37.99 22.98
C GLY A 10 68.27 -37.35 22.08
N GLU A 11 67.09 -37.95 21.95
CA GLU A 11 65.96 -37.40 21.19
C GLU A 11 65.01 -36.62 22.11
N THR A 12 64.62 -35.41 21.69
CA THR A 12 63.62 -34.60 22.39
C THR A 12 62.23 -35.14 22.05
N LEU A 13 61.54 -35.71 23.04
CA LEU A 13 60.20 -36.27 22.90
C LEU A 13 59.09 -35.23 23.16
N ILE A 14 59.32 -34.34 24.13
CA ILE A 14 58.43 -33.22 24.51
C ILE A 14 59.30 -32.01 24.79
N ASP A 15 58.90 -30.83 24.31
CA ASP A 15 59.53 -29.56 24.66
C ASP A 15 58.49 -28.43 24.62
N LEU A 16 58.02 -28.01 25.79
CA LEU A 16 57.05 -26.93 25.97
C LEU A 16 57.73 -25.56 26.13
N THR A 17 59.07 -25.49 26.11
CA THR A 17 59.79 -24.24 26.46
C THR A 17 59.49 -23.08 25.53
N GLY A 18 59.01 -23.36 24.31
CA GLY A 18 58.57 -22.37 23.31
C GLY A 18 57.07 -22.02 23.33
N ASP A 19 56.26 -22.69 24.17
CA ASP A 19 54.82 -22.47 24.18
C ASP A 19 54.45 -21.09 24.74
N THR A 20 53.40 -20.49 24.17
CA THR A 20 52.92 -19.14 24.52
C THR A 20 51.53 -19.13 25.11
N VAL A 21 50.96 -20.30 25.40
CA VAL A 21 49.61 -20.39 25.94
C VAL A 21 49.56 -19.81 27.35
N THR A 22 48.52 -19.02 27.61
CA THR A 22 48.22 -18.45 28.92
C THR A 22 46.76 -18.71 29.25
N ALA A 23 46.40 -18.68 30.53
CA ALA A 23 45.04 -18.96 30.99
C ALA A 23 44.00 -18.06 30.30
N ASP A 24 44.30 -16.79 30.04
CA ASP A 24 43.40 -15.83 29.37
C ASP A 24 43.18 -16.10 27.87
N LYS A 25 43.93 -17.03 27.28
CA LYS A 25 43.75 -17.48 25.89
C LYS A 25 43.05 -18.83 25.75
N ILE A 26 42.72 -19.47 26.88
CA ILE A 26 41.99 -20.73 26.93
C ILE A 26 40.59 -20.44 27.47
N LEU A 27 39.56 -20.99 26.81
CA LEU A 27 38.17 -20.87 27.27
C LEU A 27 38.01 -21.36 28.72
N SER A 28 37.18 -20.64 29.48
CA SER A 28 36.95 -20.94 30.88
C SER A 28 36.61 -22.42 31.12
N GLY A 29 37.33 -23.04 32.05
CA GLY A 29 37.13 -24.46 32.43
C GLY A 29 37.89 -25.48 31.59
N PHE A 30 38.50 -25.12 30.46
CA PHE A 30 39.41 -26.00 29.72
C PHE A 30 40.80 -25.96 30.34
N THR A 31 41.56 -27.06 30.25
CA THR A 31 42.91 -27.15 30.80
C THR A 31 43.96 -27.30 29.71
N ALA A 32 45.17 -26.79 29.98
CA ALA A 32 46.38 -26.99 29.18
C ALA A 32 47.61 -27.02 30.09
N HIS A 33 48.82 -27.10 29.54
CA HIS A 33 50.06 -26.89 30.27
C HIS A 33 50.76 -25.62 29.77
N ASP A 34 51.39 -24.87 30.66
CA ASP A 34 52.20 -23.71 30.29
C ASP A 34 53.63 -24.12 29.85
N LYS A 35 54.47 -23.14 29.48
CA LYS A 35 55.88 -23.38 29.11
C LYS A 35 56.75 -23.97 30.23
N GLY A 36 56.31 -23.83 31.47
CA GLY A 36 56.89 -24.46 32.66
C GLY A 36 56.38 -25.89 32.88
N GLY A 37 55.47 -26.37 32.04
CA GLY A 37 54.82 -27.67 32.13
C GLY A 37 53.74 -27.72 33.20
N GLU A 38 53.46 -26.63 33.90
CA GLU A 38 52.45 -26.61 34.97
C GLU A 38 51.04 -26.58 34.34
N PRO A 39 50.07 -27.33 34.91
CA PRO A 39 48.71 -27.29 34.41
C PRO A 39 48.09 -25.91 34.66
N ILE A 40 47.46 -25.36 33.64
CA ILE A 40 46.70 -24.11 33.68
C ILE A 40 45.24 -24.39 33.31
N THR A 41 44.33 -23.68 33.96
CA THR A 41 42.90 -23.67 33.61
C THR A 41 42.57 -22.36 32.91
N GLY A 42 41.84 -22.43 31.82
CA GLY A 42 41.41 -21.27 31.06
C GLY A 42 40.56 -20.31 31.88
N THR A 43 40.74 -19.02 31.60
CA THR A 43 40.02 -17.90 32.20
C THR A 43 39.41 -16.98 31.14
N CYS A 44 39.51 -17.32 29.85
CA CYS A 44 38.87 -16.57 28.79
C CYS A 44 37.35 -16.72 28.89
N GLU A 45 36.66 -15.61 29.16
CA GLU A 45 35.20 -15.56 29.22
C GLU A 45 34.55 -15.19 27.88
N TYR A 46 35.34 -14.92 26.83
CA TYR A 46 34.80 -14.61 25.52
C TYR A 46 34.05 -15.82 24.94
N ASP A 47 32.80 -15.57 24.55
CA ASP A 47 31.91 -16.55 23.93
C ASP A 47 31.95 -16.50 22.38
N VAL A 48 32.38 -15.37 21.81
CA VAL A 48 32.39 -15.14 20.35
C VAL A 48 33.51 -14.17 19.90
N ASP A 49 34.07 -14.40 18.70
CA ASP A 49 34.83 -13.38 17.96
C ASP A 49 33.85 -12.49 17.19
N SER A 50 33.78 -11.20 17.54
CA SER A 50 32.86 -10.22 16.94
C SER A 50 33.52 -9.31 15.91
N SER A 51 34.74 -9.61 15.45
CA SER A 51 35.52 -8.75 14.55
C SER A 51 34.90 -8.56 13.16
N ASP A 52 34.13 -9.54 12.69
CA ASP A 52 33.42 -9.52 11.41
C ASP A 52 31.99 -8.95 11.51
N ALA A 53 31.47 -8.74 12.73
CA ALA A 53 30.13 -8.20 12.95
C ALA A 53 29.98 -6.77 12.38
N THR A 54 28.82 -6.48 11.79
CA THR A 54 28.59 -5.23 11.04
C THR A 54 27.48 -4.32 11.59
N ALA A 55 26.76 -4.74 12.65
CA ALA A 55 25.62 -4.00 13.16
C ALA A 55 25.99 -2.59 13.65
N ALA A 56 25.19 -1.59 13.29
CA ALA A 56 25.27 -0.23 13.81
C ALA A 56 24.24 0.00 14.93
N VAL A 57 24.45 1.02 15.76
CA VAL A 57 23.50 1.38 16.83
C VAL A 57 22.09 1.68 16.29
N ALA A 58 22.00 2.26 15.08
CA ALA A 58 20.73 2.54 14.40
C ALA A 58 20.03 1.30 13.83
N GLU A 59 20.71 0.15 13.80
CA GLU A 59 20.21 -1.14 13.32
C GLU A 59 19.76 -2.06 14.47
N ILE A 60 20.01 -1.64 15.72
CA ILE A 60 19.66 -2.40 16.92
C ILE A 60 18.48 -1.69 17.60
N LEU A 61 17.47 -2.46 18.01
CA LEU A 61 16.31 -1.93 18.73
C LEU A 61 16.71 -1.13 19.97
N GLN A 62 15.96 -0.05 20.24
CA GLN A 62 16.24 0.87 21.33
C GLN A 62 16.39 0.13 22.66
N GLY A 63 17.52 0.37 23.34
CA GLY A 63 17.83 -0.24 24.64
C GLY A 63 18.30 -1.70 24.58
N LYS A 64 18.28 -2.36 23.41
CA LYS A 64 18.93 -3.66 23.22
C LYS A 64 20.44 -3.46 23.00
N THR A 65 21.24 -4.47 23.34
CA THR A 65 22.69 -4.39 23.22
C THR A 65 23.24 -5.52 22.38
N ALA A 66 24.33 -5.27 21.67
CA ALA A 66 25.10 -6.28 20.92
C ALA A 66 26.60 -5.98 21.03
N TYR A 67 27.46 -6.97 20.79
CA TYR A 67 28.89 -6.75 20.66
C TYR A 67 29.29 -6.72 19.19
N VAL A 68 30.05 -5.71 18.80
CA VAL A 68 30.57 -5.53 17.44
C VAL A 68 32.02 -5.07 17.54
N ARG A 69 32.94 -5.82 16.92
CA ARG A 69 34.39 -5.54 16.94
C ARG A 69 34.93 -5.31 18.35
N GLY A 70 34.50 -6.16 19.29
CA GLY A 70 34.89 -6.09 20.70
C GLY A 70 34.25 -4.96 21.51
N GLN A 71 33.35 -4.16 20.93
CA GLN A 71 32.67 -3.06 21.63
C GLN A 71 31.20 -3.38 21.87
N LYS A 72 30.72 -3.08 23.08
CA LYS A 72 29.30 -3.17 23.40
C LYS A 72 28.56 -1.96 22.81
N LEU A 73 27.64 -2.23 21.90
CA LEU A 73 26.75 -1.25 21.32
C LEU A 73 25.39 -1.27 22.02
N THR A 74 24.77 -0.11 22.18
CA THR A 74 23.39 0.03 22.64
C THR A 74 22.56 0.60 21.49
N GLY A 75 21.48 -0.10 21.14
CA GLY A 75 20.61 0.25 20.03
C GLY A 75 19.82 1.52 20.22
N THR A 76 19.55 2.19 19.11
CA THR A 76 18.77 3.43 19.01
C THR A 76 17.59 3.32 18.05
N MET A 77 17.40 2.18 17.38
CA MET A 77 16.27 2.00 16.46
C MET A 77 14.95 2.00 17.23
N LYS A 78 14.10 2.98 16.94
CA LYS A 78 12.76 3.05 17.51
C LYS A 78 11.94 1.83 17.10
N ASN A 79 11.20 1.25 18.05
CA ASN A 79 10.16 0.27 17.75
C ASN A 79 8.82 1.00 17.58
N ASN A 80 8.30 1.03 16.37
CA ASN A 80 7.02 1.68 16.04
C ASN A 80 5.83 0.73 16.18
N GLY A 81 6.06 -0.59 16.33
CA GLY A 81 4.99 -1.59 16.43
C GLY A 81 4.06 -1.57 15.21
N ALA A 82 2.75 -1.61 15.47
CA ALA A 82 1.70 -1.56 14.47
C ALA A 82 1.36 -0.11 14.08
N VAL A 83 1.99 0.40 13.02
CA VAL A 83 1.69 1.74 12.50
C VAL A 83 0.44 1.72 11.63
N THR A 84 -0.54 2.56 11.97
CA THR A 84 -1.76 2.73 11.17
C THR A 84 -1.85 4.13 10.58
N GLY A 85 -2.27 4.19 9.32
CA GLY A 85 -2.42 5.42 8.55
C GLY A 85 -3.77 5.48 7.85
N THR A 86 -4.25 6.70 7.60
CA THR A 86 -5.49 6.95 6.88
C THR A 86 -5.22 7.90 5.72
N ILE A 87 -5.85 7.68 4.57
CA ILE A 87 -5.86 8.58 3.42
C ILE A 87 -7.28 9.15 3.26
N SER A 88 -7.39 10.47 3.25
CA SER A 88 -8.64 11.23 3.25
C SER A 88 -8.77 12.19 2.06
N SER A 89 -7.70 12.40 1.29
CA SER A 89 -7.74 13.19 0.06
C SER A 89 -6.92 12.56 -1.06
N LYS A 90 -7.22 12.96 -2.31
CA LYS A 90 -6.66 12.34 -3.52
C LYS A 90 -5.13 12.38 -3.64
N ASP A 91 -4.50 13.43 -3.10
CA ASP A 91 -3.05 13.65 -3.19
C ASP A 91 -2.37 13.50 -1.82
N GLU A 92 -3.08 12.98 -0.81
CA GLU A 92 -2.49 12.77 0.51
C GLU A 92 -1.50 11.61 0.49
N GLU A 93 -0.32 11.85 1.05
CA GLU A 93 0.71 10.84 1.25
C GLU A 93 0.87 10.55 2.74
N TYR A 94 0.87 9.27 3.10
CA TYR A 94 1.17 8.83 4.46
C TYR A 94 2.65 8.48 4.58
N THR A 95 3.41 9.27 5.34
CA THR A 95 4.82 8.97 5.62
C THR A 95 4.95 7.91 6.72
N ILE A 96 5.49 6.74 6.36
CA ILE A 96 5.80 5.69 7.33
C ILE A 96 7.03 6.12 8.14
N PRO A 97 6.96 6.17 9.50
CA PRO A 97 8.08 6.61 10.31
C PRO A 97 9.23 5.58 10.25
N GLN A 98 10.46 6.09 10.25
CA GLN A 98 11.65 5.24 10.33
C GLN A 98 11.68 4.44 11.65
N GLY A 99 12.14 3.20 11.59
CA GLY A 99 12.27 2.30 12.74
C GLY A 99 11.76 0.91 12.43
N HIS A 100 11.72 0.05 13.44
CA HIS A 100 11.16 -1.29 13.34
C HIS A 100 9.63 -1.24 13.36
N HIS A 101 9.00 -2.00 12.48
CA HIS A 101 7.56 -2.21 12.43
C HIS A 101 7.30 -3.71 12.58
N ASP A 102 6.24 -4.07 13.30
CA ASP A 102 5.93 -5.49 13.58
C ASP A 102 5.19 -6.22 12.44
N GLY A 103 4.99 -5.53 11.31
CA GLY A 103 4.31 -6.07 10.12
C GLY A 103 2.78 -6.11 10.22
N SER A 104 2.18 -5.68 11.33
CA SER A 104 0.73 -5.66 11.51
C SER A 104 0.07 -4.31 11.19
N GLY A 105 0.89 -3.28 10.92
CA GLY A 105 0.45 -1.95 10.52
C GLY A 105 -0.32 -1.94 9.20
N LYS A 106 -1.23 -0.97 9.03
CA LYS A 106 -2.08 -0.83 7.83
C LYS A 106 -2.29 0.63 7.47
N VAL A 107 -2.27 0.94 6.18
CA VAL A 107 -2.72 2.22 5.65
C VAL A 107 -3.97 1.97 4.82
N GLY A 108 -5.00 2.79 5.01
CA GLY A 108 -6.26 2.61 4.29
C GLY A 108 -6.98 3.93 4.01
N ILE A 109 -7.94 3.88 3.09
CA ILE A 109 -8.84 5.00 2.84
C ILE A 109 -9.72 5.22 4.08
N SER A 110 -9.95 6.49 4.43
CA SER A 110 -10.81 6.88 5.55
C SER A 110 -12.20 6.26 5.41
N ALA A 111 -12.86 6.01 6.55
CA ALA A 111 -14.21 5.46 6.53
C ALA A 111 -15.18 6.38 5.76
N ALA A 112 -15.06 7.70 5.95
CA ALA A 112 -15.88 8.69 5.27
C ALA A 112 -15.69 8.67 3.74
N GLU A 113 -14.46 8.53 3.25
CA GLU A 113 -14.24 8.43 1.79
C GLU A 113 -14.71 7.08 1.24
N LYS A 114 -14.60 5.99 2.01
CA LYS A 114 -15.16 4.69 1.61
C LYS A 114 -16.67 4.72 1.43
N GLU A 115 -17.39 5.41 2.31
CA GLU A 115 -18.85 5.57 2.22
C GLU A 115 -19.29 6.33 0.95
N LYS A 116 -18.41 7.14 0.34
CA LYS A 116 -18.68 7.83 -0.92
C LYS A 116 -18.46 6.95 -2.14
N ILE A 117 -17.65 5.90 -2.03
CA ILE A 117 -17.34 4.95 -3.11
C ILE A 117 -18.46 3.91 -3.18
N ILE A 118 -19.63 4.37 -3.62
CA ILE A 118 -20.81 3.53 -3.88
C ILE A 118 -21.15 3.59 -5.38
N PRO A 119 -21.73 2.52 -5.95
CA PRO A 119 -22.09 2.46 -7.37
C PRO A 119 -22.87 3.70 -7.84
N ASP A 120 -23.83 4.16 -7.04
CA ASP A 120 -24.71 5.28 -7.38
C ASP A 120 -23.99 6.64 -7.44
N ASN A 121 -22.78 6.75 -6.90
CA ASN A 121 -21.94 7.95 -7.00
C ASN A 121 -20.92 7.88 -8.16
N ILE A 122 -20.84 6.73 -8.84
CA ILE A 122 -19.83 6.44 -9.87
C ILE A 122 -20.54 6.24 -11.21
N ARG A 123 -20.07 6.92 -12.24
CA ARG A 123 -20.63 6.80 -13.60
C ARG A 123 -20.56 5.36 -14.10
N GLU A 124 -21.63 4.92 -14.78
CA GLU A 124 -21.71 3.63 -15.45
C GLU A 124 -20.50 3.39 -16.38
N GLY A 125 -19.95 2.18 -16.32
CA GLY A 125 -18.75 1.79 -17.06
C GLY A 125 -17.42 2.23 -16.41
N ILE A 126 -17.45 2.94 -15.28
CA ILE A 126 -16.26 3.25 -14.47
C ILE A 126 -16.20 2.32 -13.26
N THR A 127 -15.02 1.72 -13.03
CA THR A 127 -14.71 1.00 -11.79
C THR A 127 -13.78 1.82 -10.94
N LEU A 128 -14.21 2.21 -9.73
CA LEU A 128 -13.39 2.93 -8.77
C LEU A 128 -13.06 2.02 -7.58
N LEU A 129 -11.79 1.65 -7.44
CA LEU A 129 -11.29 0.83 -6.32
C LEU A 129 -12.05 -0.50 -6.15
N GLY A 130 -12.50 -1.09 -7.26
CA GLY A 130 -13.26 -2.35 -7.29
C GLY A 130 -14.78 -2.20 -7.21
N VAL A 131 -15.31 -0.97 -7.08
CA VAL A 131 -16.74 -0.68 -7.12
C VAL A 131 -17.11 -0.22 -8.53
N GLU A 132 -17.95 -1.00 -9.23
CA GLU A 132 -18.50 -0.64 -10.54
C GLU A 132 -19.62 0.39 -10.39
N GLY A 133 -19.60 1.42 -11.24
CA GLY A 133 -20.60 2.49 -11.22
C GLY A 133 -21.93 2.11 -11.86
N SER A 134 -23.01 2.63 -11.29
CA SER A 134 -24.40 2.48 -11.76
C SER A 134 -25.06 3.82 -12.09
N MET A 135 -24.38 4.94 -11.82
CA MET A 135 -24.92 6.27 -12.15
C MET A 135 -24.97 6.41 -13.67
N SER A 136 -26.18 6.49 -14.22
CA SER A 136 -26.38 6.66 -15.67
C SER A 136 -25.94 8.07 -16.14
N GLY A 137 -26.34 8.48 -17.34
CA GLY A 137 -26.33 9.91 -17.72
C GLY A 137 -27.73 10.53 -17.73
N THR A 138 -28.72 9.79 -17.26
CA THR A 138 -30.16 10.02 -17.44
C THR A 138 -30.93 9.84 -16.14
N GLU A 139 -30.27 10.01 -15.00
CA GLU A 139 -30.91 10.00 -13.68
C GLU A 139 -32.04 11.04 -13.72
N ASP A 140 -33.23 10.62 -13.29
CA ASP A 140 -34.45 11.43 -13.32
C ASP A 140 -34.93 11.88 -14.71
N ALA A 141 -34.34 11.37 -15.81
CA ALA A 141 -34.81 11.62 -17.16
C ALA A 141 -36.20 11.01 -17.36
N LYS A 142 -37.21 11.87 -17.54
CA LYS A 142 -38.61 11.51 -17.80
C LYS A 142 -38.97 12.00 -19.20
N PRO A 143 -38.65 11.22 -20.26
CA PRO A 143 -38.90 11.59 -21.64
C PRO A 143 -40.39 11.66 -21.96
N GLN A 144 -40.80 12.69 -22.70
CA GLN A 144 -42.14 12.75 -23.30
C GLN A 144 -42.07 12.76 -24.83
N ALA A 145 -42.86 11.91 -25.47
CA ALA A 145 -43.17 12.03 -26.89
C ALA A 145 -44.44 12.87 -27.07
N LYS A 146 -44.42 13.85 -27.97
CA LYS A 146 -45.59 14.67 -28.32
C LYS A 146 -45.89 14.61 -29.81
N THR A 147 -47.16 14.81 -30.15
CA THR A 147 -47.61 14.95 -31.53
C THR A 147 -48.30 16.29 -31.71
N VAL A 148 -47.96 17.02 -32.77
CA VAL A 148 -48.57 18.32 -33.11
C VAL A 148 -49.12 18.31 -34.53
N THR A 149 -50.22 19.01 -34.75
CA THR A 149 -50.74 19.27 -36.10
C THR A 149 -50.14 20.58 -36.61
N PRO A 150 -49.67 20.67 -37.86
CA PRO A 150 -49.22 21.94 -38.44
C PRO A 150 -50.29 23.03 -38.31
N SER A 151 -49.85 24.27 -38.09
CA SER A 151 -50.71 25.44 -37.95
C SER A 151 -50.04 26.62 -38.66
N THR A 152 -50.85 27.56 -39.12
CA THR A 152 -50.36 28.84 -39.66
C THR A 152 -49.89 29.80 -38.57
N LYS A 153 -50.07 29.44 -37.29
CA LYS A 153 -49.57 30.15 -36.11
C LYS A 153 -48.42 29.39 -35.44
N GLU A 154 -47.54 30.13 -34.76
CA GLU A 154 -46.47 29.55 -33.94
C GLU A 154 -47.03 28.59 -32.89
N GLN A 155 -46.31 27.48 -32.68
CA GLN A 155 -46.63 26.48 -31.66
C GLN A 155 -45.40 26.24 -30.79
N THR A 156 -45.56 26.42 -29.48
CA THR A 156 -44.53 26.11 -28.49
C THR A 156 -44.77 24.72 -27.93
N VAL A 157 -43.85 23.79 -28.18
CA VAL A 157 -43.94 22.42 -27.69
C VAL A 157 -42.96 22.26 -26.53
N LEU A 158 -43.50 22.10 -25.33
CA LEU A 158 -42.73 21.89 -24.10
C LEU A 158 -43.10 20.54 -23.49
N PRO A 159 -42.23 19.90 -22.68
CA PRO A 159 -42.64 18.76 -21.87
C PRO A 159 -43.73 19.16 -20.88
N ASN A 160 -44.62 18.22 -20.54
CA ASN A 160 -45.65 18.42 -19.52
C ASN A 160 -45.01 18.30 -18.13
N SER A 161 -44.48 19.41 -17.63
CA SER A 161 -43.84 19.46 -16.31
C SER A 161 -44.80 19.10 -15.16
N GLU A 162 -46.09 19.37 -15.31
CA GLU A 162 -47.13 19.02 -14.32
C GLU A 162 -47.35 17.50 -14.19
N GLU A 163 -47.11 16.76 -15.26
CA GLU A 163 -47.14 15.29 -15.28
C GLU A 163 -45.76 14.70 -14.94
N GLY A 164 -44.79 15.56 -14.59
CA GLY A 164 -43.45 15.18 -14.17
C GLY A 164 -42.43 14.98 -15.30
N TYR A 165 -42.77 15.23 -16.57
CA TYR A 165 -41.81 15.13 -17.68
C TYR A 165 -40.85 16.32 -17.69
N ASN A 166 -39.56 16.07 -17.98
CA ASN A 166 -38.52 17.10 -17.96
C ASN A 166 -37.84 17.35 -19.32
N TYR A 167 -38.06 16.51 -20.33
CA TYR A 167 -37.64 16.79 -21.71
C TYR A 167 -38.51 16.08 -22.75
N LEU A 168 -38.43 16.54 -24.01
CA LEU A 168 -39.08 15.89 -25.14
C LEU A 168 -38.10 14.89 -25.78
N SER A 169 -38.45 13.61 -25.79
CA SER A 169 -37.67 12.60 -26.51
C SER A 169 -37.99 12.59 -28.00
N GLN A 170 -39.20 13.00 -28.38
CA GLN A 170 -39.67 13.01 -29.77
C GLN A 170 -40.82 14.01 -29.95
N VAL A 171 -40.79 14.76 -31.05
CA VAL A 171 -41.93 15.56 -31.52
C VAL A 171 -42.33 15.07 -32.91
N THR A 172 -43.51 14.48 -33.01
CA THR A 172 -44.09 14.04 -34.29
C THR A 172 -44.98 15.15 -34.84
N VAL A 173 -44.60 15.72 -35.98
CA VAL A 173 -45.43 16.70 -36.69
C VAL A 173 -46.30 15.95 -37.69
N LYS A 174 -47.62 16.07 -37.58
CA LYS A 174 -48.56 15.44 -38.52
C LYS A 174 -48.42 16.03 -39.92
N ALA A 175 -48.91 15.31 -40.93
CA ALA A 175 -49.07 15.87 -42.26
C ALA A 175 -49.95 17.13 -42.22
N ILE A 176 -49.67 18.09 -43.10
CA ILE A 176 -50.51 19.28 -43.25
C ILE A 176 -51.86 18.83 -43.80
N PRO A 177 -52.97 19.05 -43.08
CA PRO A 177 -54.30 18.78 -43.61
C PRO A 177 -54.60 19.74 -44.78
N TYR A 178 -55.01 19.18 -45.91
CA TYR A 178 -55.51 19.94 -47.05
C TYR A 178 -56.66 19.20 -47.72
N ASN A 179 -57.55 19.96 -48.35
CA ASN A 179 -58.65 19.46 -49.14
C ASN A 179 -58.66 20.14 -50.51
N GLU A 180 -58.94 19.39 -51.56
CA GLU A 180 -59.04 19.90 -52.92
C GLU A 180 -60.46 19.75 -53.45
N SER A 181 -60.99 20.80 -54.08
CA SER A 181 -62.32 20.78 -54.70
C SER A 181 -62.35 21.63 -55.98
N GLU A 182 -63.11 21.20 -56.98
CA GLU A 182 -63.30 21.99 -58.20
C GLU A 182 -64.11 23.26 -57.91
N ASN A 183 -63.75 24.38 -58.54
CA ASN A 183 -64.40 25.67 -58.35
C ASN A 183 -65.20 26.13 -59.59
N PRO A 184 -66.18 27.04 -59.42
CA PRO A 184 -67.04 27.49 -60.51
C PRO A 184 -66.32 28.20 -61.68
N ALA A 185 -65.05 28.57 -61.50
CA ALA A 185 -64.22 29.19 -62.54
C ALA A 185 -63.42 28.17 -63.36
N GLY A 186 -63.56 26.86 -63.09
CA GLY A 186 -62.91 25.78 -63.83
C GLY A 186 -61.53 25.37 -63.32
N GLY A 187 -61.12 25.77 -62.10
CA GLY A 187 -59.87 25.35 -61.46
C GLY A 187 -60.08 24.56 -60.17
N THR A 188 -58.99 24.07 -59.55
CA THR A 188 -59.02 23.39 -58.24
C THR A 188 -58.71 24.37 -57.11
N THR A 189 -59.62 24.49 -56.14
CA THR A 189 -59.39 25.19 -54.88
C THR A 189 -58.76 24.24 -53.87
N VAL A 190 -57.56 24.57 -53.41
CA VAL A 190 -56.90 23.89 -52.28
C VAL A 190 -57.20 24.66 -50.99
N THR A 191 -57.83 24.00 -50.03
CA THR A 191 -58.06 24.54 -48.68
C THR A 191 -57.08 23.85 -47.73
N ILE A 192 -56.14 24.62 -47.17
CA ILE A 192 -55.16 24.14 -46.18
C ILE A 192 -55.68 24.55 -44.80
N GLY A 193 -55.84 23.60 -43.88
CA GLY A 193 -56.39 23.87 -42.54
C GLY A 193 -56.51 22.64 -41.68
#